data_AF-A0A539EMB9-F1
#
_entry.id   AF-A0A539EMB9-F1
#
_cell.length_a   1.000
_cell.length_b   1.000
_cell.length_c   1.000
_cell.angle_alpha   90.00
_cell.angle_beta   90.00
_cell.angle_gamma   90.00
#
_symmetry.space_group_name_H-M   'P 1'
#
loop_
_entity.id
_entity.type
_entity.pdbx_description
1 polymer ?
#
loop_
_entity_poly.entity_id
_entity_poly.type
_entity_poly.pdbx_seq_one_letter_code
_entity_poly.pdbx_strand_id
1 'polypeptide(L)'
;QSVRGPHVMEHPPVVEDCATCHTPHGSPNRKLLTVAQPALCLQCHSLADNRHAAVAAAGGRVSGAVLRNCTACHGGIHGSAFDQHLRY
;
A
#
# COMPACT_ATOMS: atom_id res chain seq x y z
N GLN A 1 13.68 24.50 -2.88
CA GLN A 1 14.57 23.33 -2.68
C GLN A 1 13.69 22.09 -2.52
N SER A 2 13.08 21.64 -3.62
CA SER A 2 12.00 20.66 -3.59
C SER A 2 12.56 19.23 -3.68
N VAL A 3 12.60 18.57 -2.52
CA VAL A 3 12.54 17.13 -2.27
C VAL A 3 13.39 16.24 -3.20
N ARG A 4 14.65 16.04 -2.83
CA ARG A 4 15.44 14.86 -3.26
C ARG A 4 15.52 13.86 -2.11
N GLY A 5 14.37 13.26 -1.78
CA GLY A 5 14.32 12.04 -0.99
C GLY A 5 14.72 10.82 -1.84
N PRO A 6 15.04 9.67 -1.23
CA PRO A 6 15.45 8.44 -1.93
C PRO A 6 14.33 7.79 -2.76
N HIS A 7 13.09 8.29 -2.68
CA HIS A 7 11.92 7.79 -3.42
C HIS A 7 11.24 8.94 -4.17
N VAL A 8 10.83 8.69 -5.43
CA VAL A 8 10.18 9.70 -6.27
C VAL A 8 8.69 9.82 -5.94
N MET A 9 8.08 8.71 -5.51
CA MET A 9 6.71 8.68 -4.98
C MET A 9 6.74 8.00 -3.62
N GLU A 10 6.29 8.70 -2.60
CA GLU A 10 6.22 8.22 -1.21
C GLU A 10 4.76 7.94 -0.84
N HIS A 11 4.54 6.94 0.01
CA HIS A 11 3.23 6.69 0.59
C HIS A 11 3.04 7.70 1.72
N PRO A 12 2.11 8.67 1.64
CA PRO A 12 2.14 9.85 2.51
C PRO A 12 2.23 9.54 4.02
N PRO A 13 1.46 8.58 4.58
CA PRO A 13 1.59 8.16 5.98
C PRO A 13 3.00 7.78 6.45
N VAL A 14 3.87 7.33 5.55
CA VAL A 14 5.23 6.87 5.87
C VAL A 14 6.16 8.05 6.16
N VAL A 15 5.91 9.19 5.52
CA VAL A 15 6.65 10.44 5.72
C VAL A 15 6.17 11.15 6.99
N GLU A 16 4.89 10.97 7.33
CA GLU A 16 4.26 11.62 8.48
C GLU A 16 4.56 10.88 9.79
N ASP A 17 4.17 9.61 9.89
CA ASP A 17 4.37 8.82 11.11
C ASP A 17 4.36 7.31 10.83
N CYS A 18 5.49 6.66 11.12
CA CYS A 18 5.65 5.21 11.00
C CYS A 18 4.66 4.44 11.90
N ALA A 19 4.26 5.01 13.04
CA ALA A 19 3.36 4.39 14.00
C ALA A 19 1.91 4.30 13.50
N THR A 20 1.57 5.00 12.42
CA THR A 20 0.27 4.86 11.73
C THR A 20 0.02 3.41 11.34
N CYS A 21 1.07 2.73 10.86
CA CYS A 21 0.98 1.35 10.38
C CYS A 21 1.68 0.34 11.30
N HIS A 22 2.70 0.77 12.05
CA HIS A 22 3.55 -0.10 12.85
C HIS A 22 3.43 0.12 14.36
N THR A 23 3.73 -0.92 15.11
CA THR A 23 3.84 -0.91 16.57
C THR A 23 5.31 -1.10 16.95
N PRO A 24 6.00 -0.08 17.50
CA PRO A 24 7.45 -0.13 17.70
C PRO A 24 7.94 -1.27 18.62
N HIS A 25 7.14 -1.67 19.61
CA HIS A 25 7.56 -2.62 20.64
C HIS A 25 6.99 -4.04 20.49
N GLY A 26 6.10 -4.27 19.52
CA GLY A 26 5.48 -5.59 19.34
C GLY A 26 4.05 -5.53 18.87
N SER A 27 3.69 -6.47 18.02
CA SER A 27 2.30 -6.74 17.64
C SER A 27 2.11 -8.22 17.32
N PRO A 28 0.90 -8.75 17.54
CA PRO A 28 0.54 -10.11 17.09
C PRO A 28 0.50 -10.23 15.55
N ASN A 29 0.49 -9.11 14.83
CA ASN A 29 0.46 -9.08 13.37
C ASN A 29 1.87 -9.12 12.79
N ARG A 30 2.04 -9.82 11.66
CA ARG A 30 3.31 -9.85 10.92
C ARG A 30 3.81 -8.44 10.62
N LYS A 31 5.14 -8.25 10.64
CA LYS A 31 5.80 -6.95 10.42
C LYS A 31 5.41 -5.87 11.43
N LEU A 32 5.03 -6.26 12.64
CA LEU A 32 4.66 -5.33 13.72
C LEU A 32 3.47 -4.42 13.36
N LEU A 33 2.56 -4.87 12.49
CA LEU A 33 1.47 -4.00 12.05
C LEU A 33 0.45 -3.74 13.16
N THR A 34 -0.08 -2.52 13.23
CA THR A 34 -1.17 -2.17 14.17
C THR A 34 -2.43 -3.02 13.90
N VAL A 35 -2.69 -3.32 12.63
CA VAL A 35 -3.80 -4.17 12.15
C VAL A 35 -3.31 -5.14 11.07
N ALA A 36 -3.87 -6.35 11.04
CA ALA A 36 -3.54 -7.33 10.00
C ALA A 36 -4.04 -6.87 8.61
N GLN A 37 -3.32 -7.30 7.57
CA GLN A 37 -3.83 -7.17 6.20
C GLN A 37 -5.04 -8.10 5.97
N PRO A 38 -6.02 -7.68 5.14
CA PRO A 38 -6.03 -6.43 4.36
C PRO A 38 -6.61 -5.22 5.12
N ALA A 39 -7.15 -5.43 6.32
CA ALA A 39 -7.91 -4.42 7.05
C ALA A 39 -7.15 -3.12 7.27
N LEU A 40 -5.84 -3.18 7.56
CA LEU A 40 -4.99 -1.98 7.69
C LEU A 40 -5.07 -1.08 6.45
N CYS A 41 -4.92 -1.66 5.25
CA CYS A 41 -4.92 -0.89 4.00
C CYS A 41 -6.31 -0.31 3.71
N LEU A 42 -7.36 -1.03 4.09
CA LEU A 42 -8.75 -0.65 3.88
C LEU A 42 -9.23 0.46 4.83
N GLN A 43 -8.43 0.86 5.81
CA GLN A 43 -8.71 2.05 6.62
C GLN A 43 -8.62 3.35 5.80
N CYS A 44 -7.85 3.34 4.71
CA CYS A 44 -7.68 4.50 3.82
C CYS A 44 -8.03 4.20 2.35
N HIS A 45 -7.84 2.96 1.89
CA HIS A 45 -8.11 2.59 0.50
C HIS A 45 -9.42 1.83 0.38
N SER A 46 -10.41 2.42 -0.29
CA SER A 46 -11.66 1.73 -0.58
C SER A 46 -11.46 0.70 -1.71
N LEU A 47 -12.18 -0.43 -1.62
CA LEU A 47 -12.20 -1.40 -2.71
C LEU A 47 -12.94 -0.86 -3.93
N ALA A 48 -14.01 -0.08 -3.72
CA ALA A 48 -14.82 0.48 -4.80
C ALA A 48 -14.04 1.47 -5.67
N ASP A 49 -13.10 2.20 -5.09
CA ASP A 49 -12.35 3.26 -5.76
C ASP A 49 -11.00 2.78 -6.32
N ASN A 50 -10.69 1.48 -6.17
CA ASN A 50 -9.43 0.93 -6.65
C ASN A 50 -9.56 0.18 -7.97
N ARG A 51 -8.43 0.05 -8.68
CA ARG A 51 -8.36 -0.62 -9.98
C ARG A 51 -8.81 -2.09 -9.94
N HIS A 52 -8.83 -2.73 -8.78
CA HIS A 52 -9.30 -4.12 -8.65
C HIS A 52 -10.82 -4.22 -8.82
N ALA A 53 -11.59 -3.26 -8.30
CA ALA A 53 -13.05 -3.23 -8.55
C ALA A 53 -13.36 -2.97 -10.03
N ALA A 54 -12.63 -2.06 -10.68
CA ALA A 54 -12.77 -1.83 -12.12
C ALA A 54 -12.46 -3.08 -12.95
N VAL A 55 -11.39 -3.81 -12.61
CA VAL A 55 -11.03 -5.07 -13.27
C VAL A 55 -12.09 -6.15 -13.02
N ALA A 56 -12.61 -6.26 -11.80
CA ALA A 56 -13.69 -7.19 -11.49
C ALA A 56 -14.97 -6.87 -12.27
N ALA A 57 -15.34 -5.58 -12.36
CA ALA A 57 -16.47 -5.10 -13.15
C ALA A 57 -16.29 -5.36 -14.66
N ALA A 58 -15.05 -5.33 -15.15
CA ALA A 58 -14.70 -5.67 -16.53
C ALA A 58 -14.60 -7.19 -16.80
N GLY A 59 -15.01 -8.05 -15.85
CA GLY A 59 -14.96 -9.51 -16.00
C GLY A 59 -13.57 -10.13 -15.78
N GLY A 60 -12.60 -9.34 -15.33
CA GLY A 60 -11.28 -9.82 -14.93
C GLY A 60 -11.33 -10.56 -13.60
N ARG A 61 -10.57 -11.65 -13.48
CA ARG A 61 -10.51 -12.44 -12.25
C ARG A 61 -9.48 -11.85 -11.29
N VAL A 62 -9.95 -11.12 -10.30
CA VAL A 62 -9.14 -10.83 -9.11
C VAL A 62 -9.46 -11.89 -8.07
N SER A 63 -8.48 -12.73 -7.72
CA SER A 63 -8.69 -13.74 -6.69
C SER A 63 -9.00 -13.07 -5.35
N GLY A 64 -10.11 -13.43 -4.71
CA GLY A 64 -10.43 -12.96 -3.36
C GLY A 64 -9.36 -13.32 -2.32
N ALA A 65 -8.50 -14.30 -2.62
CA ALA A 65 -7.31 -14.59 -1.83
C ALA A 65 -6.20 -13.54 -1.98
N VAL A 66 -6.05 -12.96 -3.17
CA VAL A 66 -5.09 -11.87 -3.45
C VAL A 66 -5.49 -10.59 -2.72
N LEU A 67 -6.80 -10.31 -2.60
CA LEU A 67 -7.31 -9.16 -1.85
C LEU A 67 -7.04 -9.24 -0.33
N ARG A 68 -6.61 -10.39 0.20
CA ARG A 68 -6.23 -10.54 1.62
C ARG A 68 -4.76 -10.20 1.91
N ASN A 69 -3.93 -10.08 0.88
CA ASN A 69 -2.51 -9.77 1.01
C ASN A 69 -2.12 -8.71 -0.04
N CYS A 70 -2.47 -7.46 0.24
CA CYS A 70 -2.23 -6.30 -0.62
C CYS A 70 -0.76 -6.22 -1.06
N THR A 71 0.15 -6.51 -0.13
CA THR A 71 1.61 -6.44 -0.36
C THR A 71 2.18 -7.55 -1.23
N ALA A 72 1.37 -8.53 -1.65
CA ALA A 72 1.80 -9.53 -2.63
C ALA A 72 2.11 -8.90 -4.01
N CYS A 73 1.34 -7.87 -4.38
CA CYS A 73 1.53 -7.13 -5.63
C CYS A 73 1.94 -5.67 -5.38
N HIS A 74 1.42 -5.03 -4.32
CA HIS A 74 1.78 -3.67 -3.94
C HIS A 74 3.03 -3.65 -3.05
N GLY A 75 4.22 -3.80 -3.66
CA GLY A 75 5.49 -3.86 -2.92
C GLY A 75 6.06 -2.51 -2.51
N GLY A 76 5.71 -1.42 -3.22
CA GLY A 76 6.25 -0.07 -3.01
C GLY A 76 5.51 0.76 -1.94
N ILE A 77 5.07 0.13 -0.84
CA ILE A 77 4.23 0.80 0.19
C ILE A 77 4.97 1.80 1.07
N HIS A 78 6.31 1.77 1.11
CA HIS A 78 7.12 2.81 1.75
C HIS A 78 7.63 3.87 0.77
N GLY A 79 7.22 3.75 -0.49
CA GLY A 79 7.68 4.56 -1.60
C GLY A 79 8.31 3.72 -2.71
N SER A 80 8.45 4.34 -3.86
CA SER A 80 9.04 3.72 -5.04
C SER A 80 9.99 4.68 -5.76
N ALA A 81 11.09 4.14 -6.28
CA ALA A 81 12.13 4.89 -6.97
C ALA A 81 11.85 5.07 -8.48
N PHE A 82 10.61 4.81 -8.92
CA PHE A 82 10.23 4.99 -10.32
C PHE A 82 9.78 6.43 -10.53
N ASP A 83 10.60 7.21 -11.21
CA ASP A 83 10.21 8.51 -11.71
C ASP A 83 9.02 8.34 -12.67
N GLN A 84 7.94 9.09 -12.45
CA GLN A 84 6.74 9.00 -13.28
C GLN A 84 7.03 9.40 -14.74
N HIS A 85 8.04 10.24 -14.97
CA HIS A 85 8.54 10.66 -16.27
C HIS A 85 9.57 9.69 -16.87
N LEU A 86 9.99 8.62 -16.19
CA LEU A 86 10.83 7.56 -16.78
C LEU A 86 10.02 6.31 -17.17
N ARG A 87 8.71 6.46 -17.32
CA ARG A 87 7.78 5.40 -17.76
C ARG A 87 7.47 5.43 -19.26
N TYR A 88 8.49 5.67 -20.09
CA TYR A 88 8.43 5.50 -21.54
C TYR A 88 9.70 4.81 -22.05
#